data_AF-A0A950K5M6-F1
#
_entry.id   AF-A0A950K5M6-F1
#
_cell.length_a   1.000
_cell.length_b   1.000
_cell.length_c   1.000
_cell.angle_alpha   90.00
_cell.angle_beta   90.00
_cell.angle_gamma   90.00
#
_symmetry.space_group_name_H-M   'P 1'
#
loop_
_entity.id
_entity.type
_entity.pdbx_description
1 polymer ?
#
loop_
_entity_poly.entity_id
_entity_poly.type
_entity_poly.pdbx_seq_one_letter_code
_entity_poly.pdbx_strand_id
1 'polypeptide(L)'
;MARAFILFLLLGAAMPAVAQDPNAVSQREIDQAIRKGAEFLKTAPSSGDWLHANCDELILLTMIHAGIPESNPKFDEYLRHCLQAPLEKTYKVACLAMALEELDASAYQMKIAQCAAFLLDNQAANGQWSYGKTVDVKNYPFVEKEKKTETGAKPGGAREFGSSVREHKKPSKSIVVPQTKHEGEAGDNSNSQYAALGLRACFDANIKLPAE
;
A
#
# COMPACT_ATOMS: atom_id res chain seq x y z
N MET A 1 -71.21 15.65 34.68
CA MET A 1 -70.63 15.18 33.41
C MET A 1 -69.46 16.10 33.07
N ALA A 2 -68.23 15.73 32.75
CA ALA A 2 -67.42 14.52 32.87
C ALA A 2 -65.96 15.01 32.92
N ARG A 3 -65.09 14.30 33.64
CA ARG A 3 -63.68 14.66 33.91
C ARG A 3 -62.83 14.60 32.64
N ALA A 4 -62.10 15.68 32.33
CA ALA A 4 -61.07 15.70 31.28
C ALA A 4 -59.76 15.15 31.85
N PHE A 5 -59.40 13.93 31.45
CA PHE A 5 -58.14 13.29 31.78
C PHE A 5 -57.02 13.84 30.89
N ILE A 6 -56.00 14.40 31.53
CA ILE A 6 -54.71 14.76 30.94
C ILE A 6 -53.98 13.47 30.59
N LEU A 7 -53.73 13.22 29.30
CA LEU A 7 -52.88 12.13 28.82
C LEU A 7 -51.52 12.72 28.40
N PHE A 8 -50.56 12.73 29.34
CA PHE A 8 -49.15 12.99 29.04
C PHE A 8 -48.58 11.74 28.36
N LEU A 9 -48.41 11.80 27.04
CA LEU A 9 -47.75 10.76 26.25
C LEU A 9 -46.23 10.93 26.41
N LEU A 10 -45.64 10.20 27.37
CA LEU A 10 -44.20 10.06 27.52
C LEU A 10 -43.66 9.22 26.34
N LEU A 11 -43.25 9.88 25.26
CA LEU A 11 -42.35 9.28 24.26
C LEU A 11 -40.96 9.15 24.90
N GLY A 12 -40.75 8.05 25.62
CA GLY A 12 -39.42 7.65 26.07
C GLY A 12 -38.57 7.31 24.85
N ALA A 13 -37.58 8.16 24.56
CA ALA A 13 -36.56 7.88 23.56
C ALA A 13 -35.77 6.64 23.98
N ALA A 14 -36.10 5.49 23.40
CA ALA A 14 -35.27 4.30 23.47
C ALA A 14 -34.01 4.56 22.62
N MET A 15 -33.02 5.24 23.18
CA MET A 15 -31.68 5.22 22.60
C MET A 15 -31.16 3.79 22.75
N PRO A 16 -30.77 3.11 21.65
CA PRO A 16 -30.10 1.83 21.77
C PRO A 16 -28.83 2.07 22.59
N ALA A 17 -28.74 1.42 23.75
CA ALA A 17 -27.49 1.33 24.48
C ALA A 17 -26.50 0.60 23.57
N VAL A 18 -25.64 1.37 22.89
CA VAL A 18 -24.51 0.80 22.16
C VAL A 18 -23.64 0.15 23.24
N ALA A 19 -23.68 -1.18 23.30
CA ALA A 19 -22.81 -1.94 24.18
C ALA A 19 -21.37 -1.54 23.85
N GLN A 20 -20.73 -0.80 24.76
CA GLN A 20 -19.31 -0.49 24.64
C GLN A 20 -18.57 -1.80 24.86
N ASP A 21 -17.85 -2.28 23.83
CA ASP A 21 -16.96 -3.42 23.98
C ASP A 21 -15.94 -3.08 25.07
N PRO A 22 -15.88 -3.85 26.19
CA PRO A 22 -14.94 -3.58 27.28
C PRO A 22 -13.47 -3.68 26.85
N ASN A 23 -13.19 -4.21 25.65
CA ASN A 23 -11.87 -4.29 25.06
C ASN A 23 -11.63 -3.25 23.94
N ALA A 24 -12.54 -2.28 23.77
CA ALA A 24 -12.38 -1.25 22.75
C ALA A 24 -11.15 -0.39 23.03
N VAL A 25 -10.17 -0.44 22.12
CA VAL A 25 -8.98 0.42 22.16
C VAL A 25 -9.37 1.82 21.68
N SER A 26 -8.90 2.87 22.37
CA SER A 26 -9.20 4.24 21.97
C SER A 26 -8.42 4.65 20.72
N GLN A 27 -8.98 5.54 19.89
CA GLN A 27 -8.28 6.11 18.73
C GLN A 27 -6.92 6.73 19.12
N ARG A 28 -6.85 7.37 20.30
CA ARG A 28 -5.61 7.94 20.83
C ARG A 28 -4.53 6.89 21.05
N GLU A 29 -4.88 5.72 21.59
CA GLU A 29 -3.93 4.62 21.81
C GLU A 29 -3.45 4.03 20.49
N ILE A 30 -4.35 3.90 19.51
CA ILE A 30 -4.02 3.49 18.13
C ILE A 30 -3.01 4.47 17.52
N ASP A 31 -3.32 5.77 17.54
CA ASP A 31 -2.44 6.81 16.98
C ASP A 31 -1.07 6.84 17.68
N GLN A 32 -1.05 6.62 19.00
CA GLN A 32 0.19 6.55 19.77
C GLN A 32 1.03 5.32 19.37
N ALA A 33 0.40 4.16 19.18
CA ALA A 33 1.08 2.95 18.74
C ALA A 33 1.69 3.15 17.35
N ILE A 34 0.92 3.72 16.42
CA ILE A 34 1.41 4.00 15.06
C ILE A 34 2.55 5.00 15.09
N ARG A 35 2.43 6.09 15.85
CA ARG A 35 3.49 7.10 15.96
C ARG A 35 4.79 6.49 16.49
N LYS A 36 4.72 5.62 17.52
CA LYS A 36 5.89 4.91 18.03
C LYS A 36 6.52 3.98 16.99
N GLY A 37 5.70 3.24 16.24
CA GLY A 37 6.18 2.40 15.14
C GLY A 37 6.86 3.22 14.04
N ALA A 38 6.26 4.34 13.65
CA ALA A 38 6.82 5.25 12.66
C ALA A 38 8.17 5.86 13.10
N GLU A 39 8.30 6.28 14.36
CA GLU A 39 9.58 6.78 14.89
C GLU A 39 10.65 5.68 14.90
N PHE A 40 10.30 4.44 15.23
CA PHE A 40 11.22 3.31 15.14
C PHE A 40 11.74 3.12 13.71
N LEU A 41 10.85 3.11 12.71
CA LEU A 41 11.23 2.92 11.30
C LEU A 41 12.16 4.01 10.74
N LYS A 42 12.18 5.22 11.31
CA LYS A 42 13.13 6.28 10.91
C LYS A 42 14.58 5.98 11.30
N THR A 43 14.82 4.97 12.13
CA THR A 43 16.15 4.62 12.63
C THR A 43 16.46 3.13 12.50
N ALA A 44 15.45 2.31 12.24
CA ALA A 44 15.61 0.87 12.11
C ALA A 44 16.61 0.52 11.00
N PRO A 45 17.48 -0.49 11.22
CA PRO A 45 18.27 -1.03 10.15
C PRO A 45 17.37 -1.79 9.16
N SER A 46 17.73 -1.71 7.90
CA SER A 46 17.29 -2.62 6.84
C SER A 46 18.00 -3.97 7.08
N SER A 47 17.49 -4.80 7.98
CA SER A 47 18.11 -6.08 8.33
C SER A 47 17.37 -7.23 7.67
N GLY A 48 18.06 -7.95 6.80
CA GLY A 48 17.68 -9.29 6.37
C GLY A 48 18.75 -10.27 6.79
N ASP A 49 18.34 -11.44 7.28
CA ASP A 49 19.23 -12.58 7.43
C ASP A 49 18.87 -13.68 6.42
N TRP A 50 19.59 -14.79 6.47
CA TRP A 50 19.38 -15.91 5.55
C TRP A 50 18.02 -16.60 5.75
N LEU A 51 17.39 -16.44 6.92
CA LEU A 51 16.10 -17.02 7.27
C LEU A 51 14.94 -16.05 7.00
N HIS A 52 15.21 -14.75 7.14
CA HIS A 52 14.27 -13.65 7.01
C HIS A 52 14.86 -12.61 6.06
N ALA A 53 14.66 -12.85 4.76
CA ALA A 53 14.99 -11.87 3.74
C ALA A 53 14.27 -10.55 4.05
N ASN A 54 14.99 -9.45 3.88
CA ASN A 54 14.45 -8.14 4.14
C ASN A 54 13.34 -7.76 3.14
N CYS A 55 12.40 -6.94 3.59
CA CYS A 55 11.28 -6.40 2.83
C CYS A 55 11.22 -4.88 2.98
N ASP A 56 12.19 -4.19 2.38
CA ASP A 56 12.27 -2.72 2.35
C ASP A 56 11.00 -2.11 1.75
N GLU A 57 10.33 -2.82 0.84
CA GLU A 57 9.10 -2.39 0.18
C GLU A 57 7.96 -2.23 1.19
N LEU A 58 7.84 -3.14 2.16
CA LEU A 58 6.84 -3.05 3.22
C LEU A 58 7.17 -1.95 4.22
N ILE A 59 8.46 -1.76 4.52
CA ILE A 59 8.91 -0.65 5.38
C ILE A 59 8.56 0.68 4.71
N LEU A 60 8.90 0.84 3.42
CA LEU A 60 8.58 2.04 2.64
C LEU A 60 7.08 2.31 2.60
N LEU A 61 6.26 1.30 2.28
CA LEU A 61 4.80 1.41 2.28
C LEU A 61 4.28 1.88 3.66
N THR A 62 4.82 1.32 4.74
CA THR A 62 4.45 1.71 6.10
C THR A 62 4.85 3.15 6.39
N MET A 63 6.03 3.60 5.97
CA MET A 63 6.48 4.98 6.15
C MET A 63 5.59 5.97 5.40
N ILE A 64 5.14 5.61 4.19
CA ILE A 64 4.21 6.41 3.39
C ILE A 64 2.87 6.56 4.12
N HIS A 65 2.25 5.46 4.56
CA HIS A 65 0.99 5.51 5.31
C HIS A 65 1.14 6.19 6.68
N ALA A 66 2.31 6.09 7.30
CA ALA A 66 2.63 6.82 8.53
C ALA A 66 2.84 8.33 8.32
N GLY A 67 2.81 8.81 7.07
CA GLY A 67 3.00 10.22 6.74
C GLY A 67 4.42 10.72 6.96
N ILE A 68 5.42 9.84 6.96
CA ILE A 68 6.83 10.24 7.06
C ILE A 68 7.19 11.01 5.78
N PRO A 69 7.77 12.22 5.88
CA PRO A 69 8.08 13.02 4.70
C PRO A 69 9.22 12.39 3.89
N GLU A 70 9.13 12.51 2.55
CA GLU A 70 10.16 12.04 1.62
C GLU A 70 11.52 12.72 1.79
N SER A 71 11.57 13.85 2.50
CA SER A 71 12.81 14.53 2.88
C SER A 71 13.56 13.81 4.02
N ASN A 72 12.96 12.79 4.63
CA ASN A 72 13.62 11.97 5.62
C ASN A 72 14.68 11.08 4.92
N PRO A 73 15.94 11.07 5.39
CA PRO A 73 17.02 10.32 4.73
C PRO A 73 16.77 8.82 4.69
N LYS A 74 16.08 8.24 5.68
CA LYS A 74 15.70 6.82 5.65
C LYS A 74 14.63 6.52 4.62
N PHE A 75 13.70 7.45 4.40
CA PHE A 75 12.70 7.29 3.34
C PHE A 75 13.40 7.17 1.98
N ASP A 76 14.32 8.10 1.69
CA ASP A 76 15.09 8.11 0.45
C ASP A 76 15.97 6.86 0.29
N GLU A 77 16.58 6.40 1.38
CA GLU A 77 17.34 5.14 1.43
C GLU A 77 16.48 3.94 1.02
N TYR A 78 15.34 3.73 1.67
CA TYR A 78 14.45 2.61 1.36
C TYR A 78 13.88 2.69 -0.06
N LEU A 79 13.46 3.88 -0.50
CA LEU A 79 12.99 4.08 -1.86
C LEU A 79 14.06 3.67 -2.88
N ARG A 80 15.30 4.11 -2.69
CA ARG A 80 16.41 3.77 -3.58
C ARG A 80 16.68 2.27 -3.60
N HIS A 81 16.73 1.62 -2.44
CA HIS A 81 16.90 0.17 -2.35
C HIS A 81 15.80 -0.56 -3.12
N CYS A 82 14.53 -0.18 -2.91
CA CYS A 82 13.38 -0.76 -3.59
C CYS A 82 13.43 -0.57 -5.12
N LEU A 83 13.85 0.60 -5.60
CA LEU A 83 13.92 0.89 -7.03
C LEU A 83 15.05 0.10 -7.73
N GLN A 84 16.16 -0.11 -7.03
CA GLN A 84 17.36 -0.78 -7.55
C GLN A 84 17.33 -2.31 -7.36
N ALA A 85 16.55 -2.81 -6.41
CA ALA A 85 16.41 -4.24 -6.18
C ALA A 85 15.82 -4.96 -7.41
N PRO A 86 16.25 -6.21 -7.67
CA PRO A 86 15.62 -7.04 -8.68
C PRO A 86 14.16 -7.30 -8.31
N LEU A 87 13.30 -7.42 -9.32
CA LEU A 87 11.92 -7.86 -9.11
C LEU A 87 11.92 -9.36 -8.85
N GLU A 88 11.77 -9.70 -7.58
CA GLU A 88 11.76 -11.06 -7.07
C GLU A 88 10.76 -11.15 -5.92
N LYS A 89 10.17 -12.33 -5.72
CA LYS A 89 9.16 -12.59 -4.68
C LYS A 89 7.87 -11.79 -4.85
N THR A 90 6.77 -12.50 -5.06
CA THR A 90 5.43 -11.93 -5.25
C THR A 90 5.06 -10.88 -4.19
N TYR A 91 5.30 -11.16 -2.91
CA TYR A 91 4.98 -10.21 -1.83
C TYR A 91 5.81 -8.91 -1.92
N LYS A 92 7.11 -8.97 -2.25
CA LYS A 92 7.95 -7.77 -2.38
C LYS A 92 7.49 -6.92 -3.56
N VAL A 93 7.28 -7.57 -4.72
CA VAL A 93 6.84 -6.88 -5.94
C VAL A 93 5.46 -6.25 -5.76
N ALA A 94 4.54 -6.94 -5.07
CA ALA A 94 3.23 -6.39 -4.73
C ALA A 94 3.33 -5.19 -3.79
N CYS A 95 4.12 -5.28 -2.72
CA CYS A 95 4.38 -4.16 -1.81
C CYS A 95 5.01 -2.97 -2.53
N LEU A 96 5.92 -3.23 -3.47
CA LEU A 96 6.52 -2.18 -4.29
C LEU A 96 5.47 -1.47 -5.14
N ALA A 97 4.59 -2.23 -5.81
CA ALA A 97 3.52 -1.65 -6.63
C ALA A 97 2.61 -0.74 -5.79
N MET A 98 2.19 -1.21 -4.60
CA MET A 98 1.39 -0.43 -3.65
C MET A 98 2.14 0.83 -3.18
N ALA A 99 3.41 0.70 -2.78
CA ALA A 99 4.21 1.83 -2.29
C ALA A 99 4.40 2.91 -3.36
N LEU A 100 4.71 2.53 -4.61
CA LEU A 100 4.94 3.48 -5.69
C LEU A 100 3.65 4.15 -6.19
N GLU A 101 2.54 3.42 -6.18
CA GLU A 101 1.22 3.97 -6.49
C GLU A 101 0.82 5.04 -5.47
N GLU A 102 0.93 4.72 -4.18
CA GLU A 102 0.60 5.62 -3.07
C GLU A 102 1.55 6.84 -3.02
N LEU A 103 2.82 6.64 -3.41
CA LEU A 103 3.83 7.69 -3.43
C LEU A 103 3.59 8.70 -4.56
N ASP A 104 3.66 8.23 -5.81
CA ASP A 104 3.43 9.01 -7.04
C ASP A 104 3.30 8.06 -8.25
N ALA A 105 2.08 7.58 -8.49
CA ALA A 105 1.79 6.69 -9.62
C ALA A 105 2.23 7.26 -10.98
N SER A 106 2.25 8.58 -11.16
CA SER A 106 2.64 9.23 -12.42
C SER A 106 4.16 9.23 -12.61
N ALA A 107 4.93 9.50 -11.56
CA ALA A 107 6.38 9.47 -11.62
C ALA A 107 6.91 8.04 -11.80
N TYR A 108 6.25 7.05 -11.19
CA TYR A 108 6.71 5.66 -11.14
C TYR A 108 5.97 4.71 -12.08
N GLN A 109 5.13 5.23 -12.98
CA GLN A 109 4.24 4.41 -13.82
C GLN A 109 4.97 3.26 -14.56
N MET A 110 6.16 3.52 -15.09
CA MET A 110 6.96 2.48 -15.78
C MET A 110 7.45 1.40 -14.83
N LYS A 111 7.88 1.74 -13.60
CA LYS A 111 8.28 0.74 -12.59
C LYS A 111 7.07 -0.07 -12.13
N ILE A 112 5.91 0.56 -11.98
CA ILE A 112 4.65 -0.12 -11.66
C ILE A 112 4.25 -1.07 -12.80
N ALA A 113 4.47 -0.70 -14.07
CA ALA A 113 4.27 -1.60 -15.21
C ALA A 113 5.21 -2.82 -15.16
N GLN A 114 6.46 -2.67 -14.71
CA GLN A 114 7.36 -3.80 -14.46
C GLN A 114 6.81 -4.73 -13.37
N CYS A 115 6.27 -4.17 -12.28
CA CYS A 115 5.61 -4.95 -11.23
C CYS A 115 4.40 -5.72 -11.77
N ALA A 116 3.55 -5.07 -12.58
CA ALA A 116 2.39 -5.71 -13.21
C ALA A 116 2.82 -6.89 -14.09
N ALA A 117 3.87 -6.72 -14.90
CA ALA A 117 4.39 -7.79 -15.76
C ALA A 117 4.88 -8.97 -14.94
N PHE A 118 5.63 -8.71 -13.87
CA PHE A 118 6.08 -9.76 -12.95
C PHE A 118 4.89 -10.49 -12.32
N LEU A 119 3.89 -9.76 -11.80
CA LEU A 119 2.74 -10.37 -11.12
C LEU A 119 1.92 -11.21 -12.10
N LEU A 120 1.56 -10.68 -13.28
CA LEU A 120 0.78 -11.43 -14.27
C LEU A 120 1.48 -12.71 -14.72
N ASP A 121 2.75 -12.62 -15.09
CA ASP A 121 3.51 -13.78 -15.59
C ASP A 121 3.86 -14.81 -14.51
N ASN A 122 3.63 -14.48 -13.23
CA ASN A 122 3.81 -15.39 -12.10
C ASN A 122 2.50 -15.93 -11.51
N GLN A 123 1.36 -15.64 -12.16
CA GLN A 123 0.10 -16.29 -11.80
C GLN A 123 0.11 -17.75 -12.26
N ALA A 124 -0.21 -18.67 -11.37
CA ALA A 124 -0.39 -20.08 -11.67
C ALA A 124 -1.66 -20.32 -12.50
N ALA A 125 -1.75 -21.47 -13.16
CA ALA A 125 -2.89 -21.84 -13.98
C ALA A 125 -4.23 -21.84 -13.21
N ASN A 126 -4.21 -22.10 -11.90
CA ASN A 126 -5.39 -22.05 -11.04
C ASN A 126 -5.72 -20.65 -10.48
N GLY A 127 -5.04 -19.60 -10.95
CA GLY A 127 -5.25 -18.22 -10.55
C GLY A 127 -4.53 -17.81 -9.25
N GLN A 128 -3.79 -18.71 -8.59
CA GLN A 128 -3.01 -18.38 -7.40
C GLN A 128 -1.61 -17.85 -7.74
N TRP A 129 -0.88 -17.42 -6.72
CA TRP A 129 0.54 -17.06 -6.82
C TRP A 129 1.39 -17.84 -5.82
N SER A 130 2.62 -18.14 -6.21
CA SER A 130 3.68 -18.61 -5.29
C SER A 130 4.71 -17.50 -5.11
N TYR A 131 5.95 -17.84 -4.76
CA TYR A 131 7.06 -16.90 -4.61
C TYR A 131 7.60 -16.32 -5.93
N GLY A 132 7.07 -16.76 -7.07
CA GLY A 132 7.42 -16.25 -8.39
C GLY A 132 8.84 -16.57 -8.86
N LYS A 133 9.07 -16.26 -10.14
CA LYS A 133 10.32 -16.36 -10.88
C LYS A 133 10.57 -15.04 -11.59
N THR A 134 11.83 -14.81 -11.96
CA THR A 134 12.24 -13.64 -12.75
C THR A 134 11.46 -13.56 -14.06
N VAL A 135 11.08 -12.34 -14.45
CA VAL A 135 10.36 -12.03 -15.69
C VAL A 135 11.17 -10.99 -16.47
N ASP A 136 11.12 -11.08 -17.81
CA ASP A 136 11.73 -10.09 -18.68
C ASP A 136 10.86 -8.83 -18.74
N VAL A 137 11.38 -7.72 -18.22
CA VAL A 137 10.67 -6.44 -18.13
C VAL A 137 11.22 -5.37 -19.07
N LYS A 138 12.04 -5.76 -20.07
CA LYS A 138 12.68 -4.81 -21.00
C LYS A 138 11.71 -3.90 -21.76
N ASN A 139 10.47 -4.35 -21.96
CA ASN A 139 9.43 -3.58 -22.64
C ASN A 139 8.92 -2.40 -21.80
N TYR A 140 9.29 -2.33 -20.52
CA TYR A 140 8.87 -1.29 -19.59
C TYR A 140 10.10 -0.58 -19.01
N PRO A 141 10.85 0.20 -19.80
CA PRO A 141 12.05 0.87 -19.32
C PRO A 141 11.72 1.88 -18.22
N PHE A 142 12.25 1.65 -17.02
CA PHE A 142 12.22 2.60 -15.92
C PHE A 142 13.61 3.22 -15.80
N VAL A 143 13.65 4.56 -15.83
CA VAL A 143 14.85 5.35 -15.54
C VAL A 143 14.57 6.13 -14.28
N GLU A 144 15.36 5.86 -13.24
CA GLU A 144 15.31 6.64 -12.01
C GLU A 144 15.67 8.10 -12.36
N LYS A 145 14.75 9.02 -12.08
CA LYS A 145 15.02 10.45 -12.26
C LYS A 145 15.80 10.95 -11.05
N GLU A 146 16.89 11.65 -11.28
CA GLU A 146 17.56 12.38 -10.21
C GLU A 146 16.59 13.35 -9.56
N LYS A 147 16.37 13.19 -8.25
CA LYS A 147 15.49 14.07 -7.49
C LYS A 147 16.19 15.43 -7.37
N LYS A 148 15.68 16.46 -8.05
CA LYS A 148 16.08 17.84 -7.74
C LYS A 148 15.60 18.13 -6.32
N THR A 149 16.53 18.27 -5.39
CA THR A 149 16.25 18.66 -4.02
C THR A 149 15.64 20.06 -4.01
N GLU A 150 14.32 20.14 -3.96
CA GLU A 150 13.64 21.39 -3.63
C GLU A 150 13.92 21.71 -2.16
N THR A 151 14.84 22.63 -1.92
CA THR A 151 15.33 23.08 -0.61
C THR A 151 14.30 23.89 0.19
N GLY A 152 13.00 23.71 -0.07
CA GLY A 152 11.91 24.50 0.51
C GLY A 152 10.84 23.73 1.29
N ALA A 153 10.94 22.41 1.42
CA ALA A 153 9.94 21.63 2.16
C ALA A 153 10.01 21.98 3.67
N LYS A 154 8.97 22.65 4.19
CA LYS A 154 8.79 22.84 5.63
C LYS A 154 8.87 21.47 6.33
N PRO A 155 9.50 21.36 7.51
CA PRO A 155 9.53 20.11 8.26
C PRO A 155 8.10 19.62 8.46
N GLY A 156 7.76 18.52 7.80
CA GLY A 156 6.45 17.92 7.90
C GLY A 156 6.24 17.45 9.33
N GLY A 157 5.42 18.18 10.09
CA GLY A 157 4.87 17.66 11.33
C GLY A 157 4.19 16.33 11.04
N ALA A 158 4.23 15.40 12.01
CA ALA A 158 3.51 14.14 11.90
C ALA A 158 2.06 14.44 11.51
N ARG A 159 1.62 13.95 10.35
CA ARG A 159 0.23 14.11 9.91
C ARG A 159 -0.70 13.51 10.95
N GLU A 160 -1.86 14.13 11.17
CA GLU A 160 -2.94 13.44 11.90
C GLU A 160 -3.34 12.21 11.08
N PHE A 161 -3.28 11.04 11.72
CA PHE A 161 -3.67 9.79 11.09
C PHE A 161 -5.11 9.88 10.59
N GLY A 162 -5.34 9.61 9.31
CA GLY A 162 -6.67 9.65 8.68
C GLY A 162 -7.17 11.01 8.18
N SER A 163 -6.42 12.11 8.34
CA SER A 163 -6.94 13.47 8.06
C SER A 163 -6.75 14.01 6.63
N SER A 164 -6.02 13.33 5.74
CA SER A 164 -6.01 13.70 4.32
C SER A 164 -5.66 12.51 3.44
N VAL A 165 -6.63 12.01 2.68
CA VAL A 165 -6.36 11.20 1.49
C VAL A 165 -5.50 12.08 0.57
N ARG A 166 -4.27 11.67 0.24
CA ARG A 166 -3.52 12.35 -0.83
C ARG A 166 -4.42 12.30 -2.07
N GLU A 167 -4.69 13.42 -2.72
CA GLU A 167 -5.48 13.39 -3.94
C GLU A 167 -4.63 12.68 -5.02
N HIS A 168 -4.88 11.39 -5.21
CA HIS A 168 -4.12 10.55 -6.14
C HIS A 168 -4.43 11.01 -7.57
N LYS A 169 -3.53 11.79 -8.17
CA LYS A 169 -3.63 12.12 -9.59
C LYS A 169 -3.26 10.89 -10.39
N LYS A 170 -4.29 10.17 -10.86
CA LYS A 170 -4.10 9.04 -11.78
C LYS A 170 -3.27 9.45 -12.99
N PRO A 171 -2.30 8.63 -13.43
CA PRO A 171 -1.53 8.93 -14.63
C PRO A 171 -2.44 9.08 -15.84
N SER A 172 -2.22 10.11 -16.66
CA SER A 172 -3.08 10.39 -17.83
C SER A 172 -2.90 9.37 -18.96
N LYS A 173 -1.69 8.82 -19.10
CA LYS A 173 -1.38 7.79 -20.09
C LYS A 173 -1.67 6.43 -19.49
N SER A 174 -2.17 5.52 -20.33
CA SER A 174 -2.35 4.13 -19.95
C SER A 174 -1.27 3.26 -20.58
N ILE A 175 -0.77 2.26 -19.84
CA ILE A 175 0.23 1.30 -20.31
C ILE A 175 -0.42 -0.08 -20.32
N VAL A 176 -0.37 -0.77 -21.46
CA VAL A 176 -0.88 -2.15 -21.57
C VAL A 176 0.21 -3.12 -21.16
N VAL A 177 -0.12 -4.04 -20.27
CA VAL A 177 0.77 -5.12 -19.81
C VAL A 177 0.03 -6.44 -19.99
N PRO A 178 0.33 -7.23 -21.04
CA PRO A 178 -0.27 -8.53 -21.22
C PRO A 178 0.34 -9.55 -20.26
N GLN A 179 -0.44 -10.59 -19.94
CA GLN A 179 0.10 -11.84 -19.40
C GLN A 179 0.64 -12.67 -20.57
N THR A 180 1.89 -13.10 -20.47
CA THR A 180 2.58 -13.85 -21.53
C THR A 180 2.76 -15.32 -21.20
N LYS A 181 2.65 -15.68 -19.92
CA LYS A 181 2.76 -17.05 -19.41
C LYS A 181 2.04 -17.21 -18.08
N HIS A 182 1.87 -18.47 -17.69
CA HIS A 182 1.54 -18.88 -16.32
C HIS A 182 2.75 -19.54 -15.68
N GLU A 183 2.84 -19.45 -14.35
CA GLU A 183 3.92 -20.05 -13.58
C GLU A 183 3.40 -21.15 -12.65
N GLY A 184 3.51 -22.40 -13.11
CA GLY A 184 3.09 -23.59 -12.36
C GLY A 184 1.57 -23.81 -12.34
N GLU A 185 1.17 -24.90 -11.70
CA GLU A 185 -0.23 -25.34 -11.61
C GLU A 185 -0.99 -24.69 -10.45
N ALA A 186 -0.29 -24.42 -9.34
CA ALA A 186 -0.86 -23.90 -8.11
C ALA A 186 0.10 -22.99 -7.34
N GLY A 187 -0.45 -22.23 -6.39
CA GLY A 187 0.29 -21.33 -5.51
C GLY A 187 -0.16 -21.45 -4.05
N ASP A 188 -0.01 -20.37 -3.29
CA ASP A 188 -0.49 -20.27 -1.91
C ASP A 188 -1.37 -19.03 -1.71
N ASN A 189 -2.22 -19.09 -0.68
CA ASN A 189 -3.24 -18.06 -0.44
C ASN A 189 -2.64 -16.73 0.00
N SER A 190 -1.53 -16.74 0.74
CA SER A 190 -0.88 -15.52 1.21
C SER A 190 -0.29 -14.71 0.05
N ASN A 191 0.49 -15.34 -0.83
CA ASN A 191 1.04 -14.68 -2.01
C ASN A 191 -0.07 -14.23 -2.95
N SER A 192 -1.15 -15.01 -3.07
CA SER A 192 -2.31 -14.62 -3.87
C SER A 192 -3.00 -13.36 -3.35
N GLN A 193 -3.13 -13.21 -2.02
CA GLN A 193 -3.68 -11.98 -1.42
C GLN A 193 -2.80 -10.76 -1.76
N TYR A 194 -1.49 -10.87 -1.59
CA TYR A 194 -0.57 -9.78 -1.93
C TYR A 194 -0.60 -9.46 -3.42
N ALA A 195 -0.58 -10.48 -4.29
CA ALA A 195 -0.63 -10.29 -5.74
C ALA A 195 -1.89 -9.53 -6.16
N ALA A 196 -3.06 -9.88 -5.61
CA ALA A 196 -4.31 -9.19 -5.88
C ALA A 196 -4.25 -7.71 -5.47
N LEU A 197 -3.70 -7.40 -4.28
CA LEU A 197 -3.50 -6.02 -3.83
C LEU A 197 -2.51 -5.25 -4.72
N GLY A 198 -1.40 -5.89 -5.12
CA GLY A 198 -0.41 -5.30 -6.03
C GLY A 198 -0.97 -5.03 -7.42
N LEU A 199 -1.75 -5.96 -7.98
CA LEU A 199 -2.43 -5.77 -9.27
C LEU A 199 -3.49 -4.66 -9.18
N ARG A 200 -4.19 -4.54 -8.04
CA ARG A 200 -5.10 -3.42 -7.81
C ARG A 200 -4.36 -2.07 -7.82
N ALA A 201 -3.20 -1.97 -7.17
CA ALA A 201 -2.36 -0.77 -7.24
C ALA A 201 -1.89 -0.49 -8.69
N CYS A 202 -1.53 -1.53 -9.44
CA CYS A 202 -1.18 -1.37 -10.86
C CYS A 202 -2.36 -0.79 -11.67
N PHE A 203 -3.57 -1.30 -11.45
CA PHE A 203 -4.77 -0.79 -12.09
C PHE A 203 -5.03 0.69 -11.74
N ASP A 204 -4.87 1.07 -10.47
CA ASP A 204 -5.05 2.46 -10.04
C ASP A 204 -3.98 3.41 -10.62
N ALA A 205 -2.79 2.90 -10.91
CA ALA A 205 -1.74 3.58 -11.69
C ALA A 205 -1.97 3.58 -13.22
N ASN A 206 -3.19 3.26 -13.67
CA ASN A 206 -3.59 3.24 -15.08
C ASN A 206 -2.82 2.21 -15.94
N ILE A 207 -2.36 1.11 -15.32
CA ILE A 207 -1.87 -0.06 -16.04
C ILE A 207 -3.07 -0.91 -16.47
N LYS A 208 -3.17 -1.17 -17.78
CA LYS A 208 -4.18 -2.04 -18.37
C LYS A 208 -3.73 -3.49 -18.26
N LEU A 209 -4.39 -4.19 -17.34
CA LEU A 209 -4.26 -5.63 -17.11
C LEU A 209 -5.15 -6.41 -18.11
N PRO A 210 -4.83 -7.67 -18.43
CA PRO A 210 -5.70 -8.52 -19.25
C PRO A 210 -7.06 -8.74 -18.57
N ALA A 211 -8.08 -8.99 -19.38
CA ALA A 211 -9.35 -9.51 -18.89
C ALA A 211 -9.22 -11.03 -18.65
N GLU A 212 -9.91 -11.54 -17.63
CA GLU A 212 -10.08 -12.97 -17.38
C GLU A 212 -11.01 -13.63 -18.41
#